data_AF-A0A9X2FBA1-F1
#
_entry.id   AF-A0A9X2FBA1-F1
#
_cell.length_a   1.000
_cell.length_b   1.000
_cell.length_c   1.000
_cell.angle_alpha   90.00
_cell.angle_beta   90.00
_cell.angle_gamma   90.00
#
_symmetry.space_group_name_H-M   'P 1'
#
loop_
_entity.id
_entity.type
_entity.pdbx_description
1 polymer ?
#
loop_
_entity_poly.entity_id
_entity_poly.type
_entity_poly.pdbx_seq_one_letter_code
_entity_poly.pdbx_strand_id
1 'polypeptide(L)'
;MTTKILDSKGRLSLGAEYASQTVIVDDSNADRIVITPAVVIPANELWVFQNEAARESLAAGLRDARAGRLSDGPEIDDEWLSDNED
;
A
#
# COMPACT_ATOMS: atom_id res chain seq x y z
N MET A 1 -18.31 7.29 -23.99
CA MET A 1 -19.25 6.58 -23.09
C MET A 1 -19.42 5.18 -23.66
N THR A 2 -19.04 4.16 -22.91
CA THR A 2 -19.01 2.76 -23.39
C THR A 2 -19.95 1.94 -22.55
N THR A 3 -20.90 1.26 -23.19
CA THR A 3 -21.85 0.37 -22.51
C THR A 3 -21.29 -1.04 -22.50
N LYS A 4 -21.20 -1.66 -21.32
CA LYS A 4 -20.76 -3.04 -21.15
C LYS A 4 -21.84 -3.83 -20.42
N ILE A 5 -22.01 -5.09 -20.80
CA ILE A 5 -22.99 -6.00 -20.20
C ILE A 5 -22.27 -6.79 -19.09
N LEU A 6 -22.94 -6.96 -17.94
CA LEU A 6 -22.44 -7.80 -16.85
C LEU A 6 -22.55 -9.27 -17.24
N ASP A 7 -21.61 -10.09 -16.79
CA ASP A 7 -21.70 -11.53 -17.00
C ASP A 7 -22.79 -12.18 -16.12
N SER A 8 -23.03 -13.48 -16.34
CA SER A 8 -23.97 -14.29 -15.55
C SER A 8 -23.69 -14.34 -14.04
N LYS A 9 -22.50 -13.90 -13.60
CA LYS A 9 -22.07 -13.85 -12.20
C LYS A 9 -22.00 -12.41 -11.67
N GLY A 10 -22.49 -11.43 -12.44
CA GLY A 10 -22.51 -10.02 -12.07
C GLY A 10 -21.15 -9.31 -12.18
N ARG A 11 -20.17 -9.87 -12.90
CA ARG A 11 -18.84 -9.24 -13.04
C ARG A 11 -18.87 -8.21 -14.17
N LEU A 12 -18.29 -7.04 -13.90
CA LEU A 12 -18.03 -6.01 -14.90
C LEU A 12 -16.54 -6.02 -15.25
N SER A 13 -16.22 -6.41 -16.48
CA SER A 13 -14.84 -6.28 -16.98
C SER A 13 -14.60 -4.81 -17.34
N LEU A 14 -13.63 -4.14 -16.73
CA LEU A 14 -13.28 -2.76 -17.09
C LEU A 14 -12.32 -2.72 -18.28
N GLY A 15 -11.30 -3.58 -18.27
CA GLY A 15 -10.31 -3.70 -19.34
C GLY A 15 -8.94 -4.08 -18.77
N ALA A 16 -7.98 -4.36 -19.64
CA ALA A 16 -6.60 -4.65 -19.22
C ALA A 16 -5.91 -3.44 -18.56
N GLU A 17 -6.36 -2.23 -18.90
CA GLU A 17 -5.85 -0.97 -18.33
C GLU A 17 -6.11 -0.84 -16.81
N TYR A 18 -7.13 -1.54 -16.30
CA TYR A 18 -7.49 -1.56 -14.88
C TYR A 18 -7.18 -2.91 -14.21
N ALA A 19 -6.40 -3.77 -14.87
CA ALA A 19 -6.07 -5.08 -14.33
C ALA A 19 -5.25 -4.96 -13.03
N SER A 20 -5.58 -5.80 -12.05
CA SER A 20 -4.90 -5.88 -10.75
C SER A 20 -4.91 -4.59 -9.92
N GLN A 21 -5.74 -3.60 -10.25
CA GLN A 21 -5.94 -2.42 -9.42
C GLN A 21 -6.99 -2.69 -8.34
N THR A 22 -6.73 -2.24 -7.12
CA THR A 22 -7.74 -2.17 -6.09
C THR A 22 -8.69 -1.02 -6.39
N VAL A 23 -9.99 -1.26 -6.22
CA VAL A 23 -11.03 -0.24 -6.42
C VAL A 23 -11.97 -0.23 -5.23
N ILE A 24 -12.46 0.95 -4.89
CA ILE A 24 -13.60 1.13 -3.97
C ILE A 24 -14.85 1.13 -4.83
N VAL A 25 -15.80 0.26 -4.46
CA VAL A 25 -17.14 0.22 -5.06
C VAL A 25 -18.10 0.86 -4.07
N ASP A 26 -18.74 1.94 -4.48
CA ASP A 26 -19.82 2.59 -3.75
C ASP A 26 -21.14 2.28 -4.47
N ASP A 27 -21.95 1.44 -3.85
CA ASP A 27 -23.27 0.99 -4.27
C ASP A 27 -24.38 1.54 -3.37
N SER A 28 -24.10 2.57 -2.56
CA SER A 28 -25.06 3.18 -1.64
C SER A 28 -26.26 3.83 -2.36
N ASN A 29 -26.12 4.14 -3.65
CA ASN A 29 -27.17 4.67 -4.50
C ASN A 29 -27.72 3.59 -5.43
N ALA A 30 -29.02 3.31 -5.32
CA ALA A 30 -29.69 2.28 -6.12
C ALA A 30 -29.65 2.53 -7.64
N ASP A 31 -29.55 3.79 -8.06
CA ASP A 31 -29.53 4.18 -9.47
C ASP A 31 -28.11 4.33 -10.02
N ARG A 32 -27.08 4.27 -9.16
CA ARG A 32 -25.70 4.56 -9.55
C ARG A 32 -24.67 3.81 -8.71
N ILE A 33 -23.83 3.05 -9.40
CA ILE A 33 -22.60 2.48 -8.84
C ILE A 33 -21.42 3.39 -9.21
N VAL A 34 -20.58 3.73 -8.22
CA VAL A 34 -19.33 4.48 -8.43
C VAL A 34 -18.14 3.57 -8.16
N ILE A 35 -17.22 3.50 -9.12
CA ILE A 35 -15.98 2.72 -9.01
C ILE A 35 -14.81 3.70 -9.00
N THR A 36 -14.04 3.72 -7.91
CA THR A 36 -12.89 4.62 -7.75
C THR A 36 -11.62 3.81 -7.52
N PRO A 37 -10.53 4.03 -8.29
CA PRO A 37 -9.24 3.41 -8.01
C PRO A 37 -8.74 3.76 -6.61
N ALA A 38 -8.17 2.78 -5.91
CA ALA A 38 -7.69 2.92 -4.55
C ALA A 38 -6.25 2.41 -4.42
N VAL A 39 -5.49 3.07 -3.55
CA VAL A 39 -4.17 2.60 -3.11
C VAL A 39 -4.35 2.02 -1.71
N VAL A 40 -3.84 0.81 -1.51
CA VAL A 40 -3.96 0.09 -0.24
C VAL A 40 -2.71 0.32 0.58
N ILE A 41 -2.90 0.68 1.85
CA ILE A 41 -1.84 0.74 2.85
C ILE A 41 -2.01 -0.48 3.77
N PRO A 42 -0.99 -1.35 3.90
CA PRO A 42 -1.01 -2.45 4.86
C PRO A 42 -1.28 -1.98 6.29
N ALA A 43 -2.03 -2.78 7.08
CA ALA A 43 -2.43 -2.38 8.43
C ALA A 43 -1.25 -2.12 9.37
N ASN A 44 -0.15 -2.86 9.21
CA ASN A 44 1.10 -2.70 9.94
C ASN A 44 1.88 -1.42 9.56
N GLU A 45 1.51 -0.75 8.46
CA GLU A 45 2.12 0.52 8.01
C GLU A 45 1.22 1.72 8.30
N LEU A 46 -0.07 1.49 8.57
CA LEU A 46 -1.07 2.54 8.80
C LEU A 46 -0.68 3.53 9.91
N TRP A 47 0.01 3.06 10.95
CA TRP A 47 0.43 3.88 12.08
C TRP A 47 1.33 5.05 11.68
N VAL A 48 2.17 4.88 10.64
CA VAL A 48 3.03 5.95 10.12
C VAL A 48 2.20 7.09 9.54
N PHE A 49 1.09 6.76 8.88
CA PHE A 49 0.21 7.74 8.26
C PHE A 49 -0.69 8.44 9.28
N GLN A 50 -0.90 7.84 10.46
CA GLN A 50 -1.68 8.43 11.55
C GLN A 50 -0.84 9.29 12.50
N ASN A 51 0.49 9.18 12.46
CA ASN A 51 1.42 9.92 13.32
C ASN A 51 2.32 10.85 12.50
N GLU A 52 2.09 12.16 12.61
CA GLU A 52 2.83 13.16 11.85
C GLU A 52 4.34 13.11 12.10
N ALA A 53 4.78 12.92 13.35
CA ALA A 53 6.19 12.81 13.70
C ALA A 53 6.83 11.56 13.08
N ALA A 54 6.12 10.43 13.06
CA ALA A 54 6.60 9.21 12.41
C ALA A 54 6.75 9.40 10.89
N ARG A 55 5.77 10.07 10.27
CA ARG A 55 5.79 10.38 8.84
C ARG A 55 6.95 11.30 8.47
N GLU A 56 7.20 12.34 9.26
CA GLU A 56 8.32 13.26 9.05
C GLU A 56 9.66 12.56 9.20
N SER A 57 9.80 11.72 10.24
CA SER A 57 10.99 10.92 10.47
C SER A 57 11.27 9.93 9.33
N LEU A 58 10.24 9.23 8.85
CA LEU A 58 10.35 8.34 7.69
C LEU A 58 10.76 9.11 6.43
N ALA A 59 10.16 10.27 6.17
CA ALA A 59 10.51 11.11 5.02
C ALA A 59 11.95 11.63 5.10
N ALA A 60 12.44 11.96 6.30
CA ALA A 60 13.84 12.33 6.52
C ALA A 60 14.78 11.15 6.25
N GLY A 61 14.50 9.98 6.83
CA GLY A 61 15.30 8.77 6.61
C GLY A 61 15.37 8.36 5.14
N LEU A 62 14.25 8.41 4.40
CA LEU A 62 14.23 8.15 2.95
C LEU A 62 15.08 9.15 2.16
N ARG A 63 15.10 10.42 2.57
CA ARG A 63 15.93 11.46 1.94
C ARG A 63 17.42 11.23 2.22
N ASP A 64 17.78 10.86 3.44
CA ASP A 64 19.15 10.58 3.85
C ASP A 64 19.69 9.33 3.18
N ALA A 65 18.91 8.24 3.14
CA ALA A 65 19.25 7.02 2.43
C ALA A 65 19.48 7.26 0.93
N ARG A 66 18.59 8.03 0.28
CA ARG A 66 18.76 8.41 -1.13
C ARG A 66 20.03 9.25 -1.37
N ALA A 67 20.44 10.04 -0.39
CA ALA A 67 21.64 10.86 -0.46
C ALA A 67 22.91 10.13 0.01
N GLY A 68 22.82 8.85 0.39
CA GLY A 68 23.94 8.06 0.92
C GLY A 68 24.40 8.49 2.31
N ARG A 69 23.60 9.28 3.04
CA ARG A 69 23.86 9.64 4.45
C ARG A 69 23.34 8.53 5.34
N LEU A 70 24.14 7.48 5.50
CA LEU A 70 23.84 6.36 6.38
C LEU A 70 24.70 6.50 7.64
N SER A 71 24.14 6.17 8.79
CA SER A 71 24.91 5.95 10.01
C SER A 71 25.51 4.56 9.99
N ASP A 72 26.63 4.36 10.68
CA ASP A 72 27.09 3.01 10.98
C ASP A 72 25.99 2.27 11.74
N GLY A 73 25.75 1.02 11.35
CA GLY A 73 24.77 0.16 12.00
C GLY A 73 25.12 -0.06 13.47
N PRO A 74 24.16 -0.53 14.29
CA PRO A 74 24.50 -1.00 15.62
C PRO A 74 25.60 -2.06 15.52
N GLU A 75 26.56 -2.05 16.44
CA GLU A 75 27.44 -3.20 16.65
C GLU A 75 26.52 -4.36 17.06
N ILE A 76 26.28 -5.28 16.12
CA ILE A 76 25.58 -6.52 16.41
C ILE A 76 26.65 -7.48 16.91
N ASP A 77 26.53 -7.93 18.15
CA ASP A 77 27.39 -8.99 18.66
C ASP A 77 27.09 -10.31 17.93
N ASP A 78 28.13 -11.10 17.68
CA ASP A 78 28.00 -12.38 16.99
C ASP A 78 27.20 -13.42 17.82
N GLU A 79 27.02 -13.19 19.13
CA GLU A 79 26.22 -14.04 20.01
C GLU A 79 24.73 -14.01 19.63
N TRP A 80 24.18 -12.84 19.29
CA TRP A 80 22.78 -12.66 18.84
C TRP A 80 22.45 -13.40 17.53
N LEU A 81 23.44 -13.59 16.66
CA LEU A 81 23.27 -14.28 15.37
C LEU A 81 23.25 -15.81 15.54
N SER A 82 23.91 -16.34 16.58
CA SER A 82 24.01 -17.78 16.82
C SER A 82 22.76 -18.40 17.45
N ASP A 83 21.94 -17.61 18.16
CA ASP A 83 20.76 -18.09 18.89
C ASP A 83 19.49 -18.19 18.01
N ASN A 84 19.61 -17.93 16.70
CA ASN A 84 18.51 -18.00 15.72
C ASN A 84 18.80 -18.97 14.56
N GLU A 85 19.82 -19.82 14.69
CA GLU A 85 20.08 -20.95 13.79
C GLU A 85 19.47 -22.25 14.35
N ASP A 86 18.14 -22.35 14.40
CA ASP A 86 17.41 -23.63 14.58
C ASP A 86 16.09 -23.64 13.79
#